data_AF-A0A6J4M772-F1
#
_entry.id   AF-A0A6J4M772-F1
#
_cell.length_a   1.000
_cell.length_b   1.000
_cell.length_c   1.000
_cell.angle_alpha   90.00
_cell.angle_beta   90.00
_cell.angle_gamma   90.00
#
_symmetry.space_group_name_H-M   'P 1'
#
loop_
_entity.id
_entity.type
_entity.pdbx_description
1 polymer ?
#
loop_
_entity_poly.entity_id
_entity_poly.type
_entity_poly.pdbx_seq_one_letter_code
_entity_poly.pdbx_strand_id
1 'polypeptide(L)'
;MYRAPDFSQPRFSAAPDATFAPAPADGVLQEGFFSTTNLPTYVRLNGEWKLPRDPRMDSALVVDDDGVPRVLEGRYVRAGQQVAMGLAEDGSQGIFVHASGLMGAEGDVGPEGEFKFMSSEVSREKPTDYGEMARILLDERERGGHFIWVVGPAVLHSRGRDTL
;
A
#
# COMPACT_ATOMS: atom_id res chain seq x y z
N MET A 1 -4.20 -7.87 -10.12
CA MET A 1 -3.97 -8.97 -9.14
C MET A 1 -2.61 -8.78 -8.52
N TYR A 2 -2.47 -8.97 -7.21
CA TYR A 2 -1.18 -8.81 -6.54
C TYR A 2 -0.22 -9.96 -6.86
N ARG A 3 1.02 -9.64 -7.26
CA ARG A 3 2.12 -10.61 -7.37
C ARG A 3 3.09 -10.36 -6.22
N ALA A 4 3.36 -11.38 -5.42
CA ALA A 4 4.34 -11.27 -4.33
C ALA A 4 5.79 -11.24 -4.87
N PRO A 5 6.73 -10.58 -4.18
CA PRO A 5 8.15 -10.65 -4.51
C PRO A 5 8.69 -12.07 -4.31
N ASP A 6 9.68 -12.44 -5.12
CA ASP A 6 10.49 -13.62 -4.88
C ASP A 6 11.66 -13.28 -3.95
N PHE A 7 11.49 -13.56 -2.66
CA PHE A 7 12.50 -13.28 -1.63
C PHE A 7 13.70 -14.23 -1.63
N SER A 8 13.71 -15.25 -2.50
CA SER A 8 14.89 -16.13 -2.66
C SER A 8 16.04 -15.45 -3.42
N GLN A 9 15.75 -14.37 -4.16
CA GLN A 9 16.76 -13.62 -4.93
C GLN A 9 17.89 -13.10 -4.02
N PRO A 10 19.16 -13.11 -4.47
CA PRO A 10 20.31 -12.70 -3.66
C PRO A 10 20.17 -11.32 -3.00
N ARG A 11 19.55 -10.35 -3.69
CA ARG A 11 19.31 -9.01 -3.15
C ARG A 11 18.44 -9.00 -1.90
N PHE A 12 17.53 -9.96 -1.76
CA PHE A 12 16.63 -10.07 -0.61
C PHE A 12 17.16 -11.04 0.43
N SER A 13 17.77 -12.16 0.03
CA SER A 13 18.30 -13.15 0.96
C SER A 13 19.57 -12.66 1.67
N ALA A 14 20.36 -11.78 1.06
CA ALA A 14 21.54 -11.15 1.66
C ALA A 14 21.29 -9.79 2.35
N ALA A 15 20.05 -9.27 2.32
CA ALA A 15 19.70 -8.01 2.98
C ALA A 15 19.86 -8.07 4.51
N PRO A 16 20.08 -6.96 5.21
CA PRO A 16 20.05 -6.99 6.68
C PRO A 16 18.62 -7.13 7.22
N ASP A 17 18.50 -7.50 8.49
CA ASP A 17 17.25 -7.29 9.24
C ASP A 17 17.02 -5.79 9.46
N ALA A 18 15.74 -5.39 9.56
CA ALA A 18 15.38 -4.01 9.83
C ALA A 18 15.80 -3.59 11.24
N THR A 19 16.16 -2.32 11.39
CA THR A 19 16.50 -1.73 12.69
C THR A 19 15.29 -1.09 13.33
N PHE A 20 15.23 -1.14 14.66
CA PHE A 20 14.12 -0.61 15.44
C PHE A 20 14.63 0.26 16.58
N ALA A 21 13.83 1.26 16.95
CA ALA A 21 14.08 2.10 18.11
C ALA A 21 12.79 2.32 18.91
N PRO A 22 12.87 2.43 20.25
CA PRO A 22 11.69 2.63 21.09
C PRO A 22 11.09 4.02 20.86
N ALA A 23 9.78 4.14 20.73
CA ALA A 23 9.11 5.44 20.73
C ALA A 23 9.38 6.19 22.05
N PRO A 24 9.81 7.47 22.03
CA PRO A 24 10.19 8.20 23.24
C PRO A 24 9.00 8.58 24.14
N ALA A 25 7.80 8.70 23.56
CA ALA A 25 6.55 8.99 24.26
C ALA A 25 5.36 8.50 23.42
N ASP A 26 4.18 8.43 24.02
CA ASP A 26 2.93 8.14 23.30
C ASP A 26 2.72 9.16 22.17
N GLY A 27 2.45 8.67 20.96
CA GLY A 27 2.22 9.51 19.79
C GLY A 27 3.48 10.13 19.17
N VAL A 28 4.67 9.87 19.70
CA VAL A 28 5.93 10.49 19.24
C VAL A 28 6.79 9.47 18.52
N LEU A 29 7.20 9.79 17.30
CA LEU A 29 8.10 8.98 16.47
C LEU A 29 9.49 9.63 16.45
N GLN A 30 10.53 8.80 16.45
CA GLN A 30 11.91 9.30 16.38
C GLN A 30 12.23 9.84 14.98
N GLU A 31 13.14 10.79 14.90
CA GLU A 31 13.69 11.24 13.62
C GLU A 31 14.31 10.05 12.88
N GLY A 32 14.02 9.93 11.58
CA GLY A 32 14.47 8.82 10.74
C GLY A 32 13.66 7.53 10.88
N PHE A 33 12.48 7.56 11.50
CA PHE A 33 11.52 6.45 11.42
C PHE A 33 11.10 6.20 9.96
N PHE A 34 10.78 4.95 9.64
CA PHE A 34 10.23 4.62 8.34
C PHE A 34 8.74 4.98 8.26
N SER A 35 8.38 5.93 7.39
CA SER A 35 6.98 6.28 7.11
C SER A 35 6.44 5.40 5.98
N THR A 36 5.39 4.65 6.26
CA THR A 36 4.82 3.71 5.28
C THR A 36 4.12 4.42 4.12
N THR A 37 4.08 3.73 2.97
CA THR A 37 3.29 4.14 1.79
C THR A 37 1.96 3.37 1.74
N ASN A 38 1.15 3.62 0.71
CA ASN A 38 -0.02 2.80 0.40
C ASN A 38 0.31 1.51 -0.37
N LEU A 39 1.59 1.26 -0.66
CA LEU A 39 2.05 0.08 -1.39
C LEU A 39 2.41 -1.06 -0.43
N PRO A 40 2.35 -2.33 -0.89
CA PRO A 40 2.76 -3.48 -0.08
C PRO A 40 4.21 -3.32 0.39
N THR A 41 4.38 -3.17 1.70
CA THR A 41 5.67 -2.91 2.33
C THR A 41 6.07 -4.11 3.17
N TYR A 42 7.22 -4.70 2.90
CA TYR A 42 7.76 -5.83 3.64
C TYR A 42 8.87 -5.39 4.57
N VAL A 43 9.00 -6.09 5.69
CA VAL A 43 10.03 -5.88 6.69
C VAL A 43 10.76 -7.18 6.97
N ARG A 44 12.08 -7.15 7.02
CA ARG A 44 12.91 -8.30 7.34
C ARG A 44 13.15 -8.38 8.84
N LEU A 45 12.68 -9.47 9.45
CA LEU A 45 12.77 -9.73 10.88
C LEU A 45 13.27 -11.16 11.11
N ASN A 46 14.37 -11.31 11.85
CA ASN A 46 14.99 -12.60 12.15
C ASN A 46 15.29 -13.41 10.88
N GLY A 47 15.80 -12.73 9.85
CA GLY A 47 16.14 -13.33 8.56
C GLY A 47 14.97 -13.55 7.61
N GLU A 48 13.71 -13.31 8.02
CA GLU A 48 12.51 -13.55 7.22
C GLU A 48 11.83 -12.24 6.77
N TRP A 49 11.42 -12.17 5.51
CA TRP A 49 10.61 -11.08 4.99
C TRP A 49 9.13 -11.28 5.34
N LYS A 50 8.56 -10.34 6.08
CA LYS A 50 7.18 -10.39 6.57
C LYS A 50 6.36 -9.22 6.05
N LEU A 51 5.10 -9.47 5.72
CA LEU A 51 4.12 -8.44 5.39
C LEU A 51 3.42 -8.00 6.69
N PRO A 52 3.47 -6.72 7.09
CA PRO A 52 2.80 -6.23 8.28
C PRO A 52 1.27 -6.36 8.21
N ARG A 53 0.64 -6.45 9.38
CA ARG A 53 -0.81 -6.29 9.53
C ARG A 53 -1.22 -4.83 9.28
N ASP A 54 -2.44 -4.66 8.79
CA ASP A 54 -3.14 -3.37 8.61
C ASP A 54 -2.37 -2.33 7.76
N PRO A 55 -1.93 -2.66 6.53
CA PRO A 55 -1.14 -1.75 5.70
C PRO A 55 -1.87 -0.43 5.44
N ARG A 56 -1.15 0.68 5.58
CA ARG A 56 -1.66 2.05 5.47
C ARG A 56 -0.52 3.02 5.19
N MET A 57 -0.79 4.10 4.46
CA MET A 57 0.17 5.19 4.25
C MET A 57 0.28 6.12 5.45
N ASP A 58 1.38 6.88 5.53
CA ASP A 58 1.61 7.93 6.54
C ASP A 58 1.55 7.39 7.98
N SER A 59 2.12 6.21 8.18
CA SER A 59 2.04 5.47 9.44
C SER A 59 3.41 4.88 9.81
N ALA A 60 3.53 4.46 11.07
CA ALA A 60 4.72 3.82 11.60
C ALA A 60 4.61 2.31 11.47
N LEU A 61 5.70 1.64 11.08
CA LEU A 61 5.83 0.19 11.16
C LEU A 61 6.38 -0.17 12.55
N VAL A 62 5.64 -0.99 13.29
CA VAL A 62 5.99 -1.45 14.64
C VAL A 62 6.02 -2.96 14.73
N VAL A 63 6.63 -3.51 15.78
CA VAL A 63 6.52 -4.93 16.14
C VAL A 63 5.67 -5.04 17.40
N ASP A 64 4.57 -5.79 17.32
CA ASP A 64 3.71 -6.11 18.47
C ASP A 64 4.43 -7.10 19.42
N ASP A 65 3.93 -7.25 20.65
CA ASP A 65 4.48 -8.17 21.65
C ASP A 65 4.48 -9.65 21.19
N ASP A 66 3.60 -10.00 20.24
CA ASP A 66 3.53 -11.33 19.61
C ASP A 66 4.62 -11.54 18.54
N GLY A 67 5.48 -10.55 18.30
CA GLY A 67 6.55 -10.58 17.30
C GLY A 67 6.06 -10.37 15.86
N VAL A 68 4.80 -9.99 15.67
CA VAL A 68 4.22 -9.77 14.34
C VAL A 68 4.28 -8.29 13.99
N PRO A 69 4.82 -7.92 12.81
CA PRO A 69 4.85 -6.53 12.41
C PRO A 69 3.44 -6.00 12.11
N ARG A 70 3.19 -4.76 12.48
CA ARG A 70 1.94 -4.02 12.25
C ARG A 70 2.24 -2.60 11.81
N VAL A 71 1.33 -2.02 11.03
CA VAL A 71 1.33 -0.58 10.75
C VAL A 71 0.35 0.15 11.67
N LEU A 72 0.80 1.24 12.31
CA LEU A 72 0.00 2.07 13.19
C LEU A 72 0.13 3.55 12.81
N GLU A 73 -1.00 4.26 12.78
CA GLU A 73 -0.95 5.72 12.74
C GLU A 73 -0.20 6.24 13.97
N GLY A 74 0.60 7.30 13.81
CA GLY A 74 1.48 7.79 14.88
C GLY A 74 0.78 7.99 16.22
N ARG A 75 -0.46 8.51 16.22
CA ARG A 75 -1.30 8.72 17.41
C ARG A 75 -1.62 7.45 18.23
N TYR A 76 -1.44 6.26 17.67
CA TYR A 76 -1.67 4.99 18.35
C TYR A 76 -0.39 4.33 18.86
N VAL A 77 0.79 4.83 18.48
CA VAL A 77 2.07 4.32 18.95
C VAL A 77 2.27 4.68 20.42
N ARG A 78 2.69 3.69 21.22
CA ARG A 78 2.92 3.84 22.67
C ARG A 78 4.40 4.02 22.99
N ALA A 79 4.68 4.73 24.08
CA ALA A 79 6.04 4.88 24.60
C ALA A 79 6.72 3.50 24.77
N GLY A 80 7.96 3.38 24.31
CA GLY A 80 8.75 2.15 24.35
C GLY A 80 8.49 1.17 23.20
N GLN A 81 7.41 1.33 22.43
CA GLN A 81 7.10 0.46 21.30
C GLN A 81 8.20 0.54 20.23
N GLN A 82 8.63 -0.61 19.72
CA GLN A 82 9.71 -0.70 18.74
C GLN A 82 9.19 -0.24 17.37
N VAL A 83 9.67 0.91 16.90
CA VAL A 83 9.35 1.52 15.60
C VAL A 83 10.49 1.26 14.63
N ALA A 84 10.18 0.85 13.41
CA ALA A 84 11.16 0.62 12.36
C ALA A 84 11.86 1.93 11.95
N MET A 85 13.17 1.84 11.78
CA MET A 85 14.02 2.97 11.44
C MET A 85 14.60 2.78 10.03
N GLY A 86 14.94 3.91 9.40
CA GLY A 86 15.48 3.93 8.03
C GLY A 86 14.50 4.58 7.05
N LEU A 87 15.04 4.95 5.90
CA LEU A 87 14.31 5.65 4.84
C LEU A 87 14.36 4.91 3.50
N ALA A 88 15.21 3.89 3.39
CA ALA A 88 15.35 3.12 2.16
C ALA A 88 14.17 2.16 1.96
N GLU A 89 13.69 2.10 0.73
CA GLU A 89 12.53 1.29 0.32
C GLU A 89 12.94 0.08 -0.54
N ASP A 90 14.22 -0.10 -0.81
CA ASP A 90 14.77 -1.09 -1.75
C ASP A 90 15.18 -2.42 -1.09
N GLY A 91 14.97 -2.53 0.23
CA GLY A 91 15.39 -3.66 1.05
C GLY A 91 16.77 -3.52 1.68
N SER A 92 17.56 -2.50 1.32
CA SER A 92 18.93 -2.33 1.84
C SER A 92 19.01 -2.06 3.35
N GLN A 93 17.93 -1.58 3.95
CA GLN A 93 17.78 -1.40 5.40
C GLN A 93 16.77 -2.38 6.01
N GLY A 94 16.51 -3.51 5.34
CA GLY A 94 15.53 -4.50 5.81
C GLY A 94 14.07 -4.09 5.63
N ILE A 95 13.79 -3.03 4.86
CA ILE A 95 12.43 -2.59 4.51
C ILE A 95 12.33 -2.49 2.99
N PHE A 96 11.32 -3.12 2.40
CA PHE A 96 11.13 -3.20 0.95
C PHE A 96 9.71 -2.82 0.53
N VAL A 97 9.56 -1.79 -0.30
CA VAL A 97 8.28 -1.34 -0.85
C VAL A 97 8.08 -1.96 -2.24
N HIS A 98 7.05 -2.78 -2.39
CA HIS A 98 6.78 -3.51 -3.63
C HIS A 98 5.85 -2.75 -4.58
N ALA A 99 6.38 -1.74 -5.27
CA ALA A 99 5.61 -0.90 -6.20
C ALA A 99 5.06 -1.66 -7.43
N SER A 100 5.82 -2.62 -7.96
CA SER A 100 5.41 -3.40 -9.14
C SER A 100 4.41 -4.51 -8.83
N GLY A 101 4.16 -4.83 -7.56
CA GLY A 101 3.27 -5.93 -7.18
C GLY A 101 1.82 -5.70 -7.56
N LEU A 102 1.41 -4.44 -7.73
CA LEU A 102 0.07 -4.03 -8.14
C LEU A 102 -0.02 -3.57 -9.60
N MET A 103 1.12 -3.42 -10.28
CA MET A 103 1.12 -3.10 -11.70
C MET A 103 0.66 -4.35 -12.46
N GLY A 104 -0.48 -4.23 -13.16
CA GLY A 104 -0.92 -5.24 -14.12
C GLY A 104 0.17 -5.47 -15.17
N ALA A 105 0.22 -6.68 -15.74
CA ALA A 105 0.88 -6.84 -17.02
C ALA A 105 0.27 -5.80 -17.97
N GLU A 106 1.11 -4.95 -18.56
CA GLU A 106 0.72 -3.95 -19.57
C GLU A 106 0.02 -2.71 -19.02
N GLY A 107 0.79 -1.85 -18.33
CA GLY A 107 0.57 -0.41 -18.46
C GLY A 107 1.21 0.04 -19.76
N ASP A 108 0.38 0.37 -20.74
CA ASP A 108 0.74 0.93 -22.04
C ASP A 108 1.39 2.31 -21.87
N VAL A 109 2.63 2.34 -21.38
CA VAL A 109 3.47 3.54 -21.39
C VAL A 109 4.16 3.58 -22.75
N GLY A 110 3.37 3.80 -23.81
CA GLY A 110 3.92 4.19 -25.10
C GLY A 110 4.87 5.38 -24.92
N PRO A 111 5.96 5.47 -25.71
CA PRO A 111 7.13 6.28 -25.43
C PRO A 111 6.76 7.71 -24.99
N GLU A 112 7.34 8.13 -23.86
CA GLU A 112 7.27 9.52 -23.40
C GLU A 112 7.90 10.42 -24.48
N GLY A 113 7.07 11.15 -25.24
CA GLY A 113 7.58 12.10 -26.25
C GLY A 113 6.67 12.40 -27.45
N GLU A 114 5.65 11.58 -27.73
CA GLU A 114 4.68 11.92 -28.78
C GLU A 114 3.60 12.87 -28.25
N PHE A 115 3.29 13.91 -29.04
CA PHE A 115 2.19 14.83 -28.77
C PHE A 115 0.86 14.06 -28.67
N LYS A 116 0.24 14.05 -27.48
CA LYS A 116 -1.01 13.32 -27.18
C LYS A 116 -2.12 14.29 -26.76
N PHE A 117 -3.31 14.13 -27.31
CA PHE A 117 -4.54 14.78 -26.80
C PHE A 117 -5.16 13.92 -25.69
N MET A 118 -5.86 14.54 -24.73
CA MET A 118 -6.59 13.86 -23.64
C MET A 118 -5.74 13.02 -22.67
N SER A 119 -4.46 13.37 -22.53
CA SER A 119 -3.49 12.68 -21.65
C SER A 119 -3.75 12.86 -20.14
N SER A 120 -4.59 13.82 -19.75
CA SER A 120 -4.92 14.06 -18.33
C SER A 120 -5.68 12.88 -17.73
N GLU A 121 -5.26 12.37 -16.57
CA GLU A 121 -5.93 11.24 -15.90
C GLU A 121 -7.42 11.49 -15.63
N VAL A 122 -7.79 12.73 -15.26
CA VAL A 122 -9.17 13.11 -14.96
C VAL A 122 -9.69 14.11 -15.99
N SER A 123 -10.77 13.77 -16.70
CA SER A 123 -11.51 14.69 -17.58
C SER A 123 -12.99 14.32 -17.65
N ARG A 124 -13.85 15.34 -17.69
CA ARG A 124 -15.31 15.19 -17.88
C ARG A 124 -15.70 14.78 -19.31
N GLU A 125 -14.77 14.90 -20.24
CA GLU A 125 -14.97 14.62 -21.67
C GLU A 125 -14.48 13.21 -22.03
N LYS A 126 -13.93 12.47 -21.07
CA LYS A 126 -13.61 11.05 -21.25
C LYS A 126 -14.88 10.21 -21.12
N PRO A 127 -15.24 9.39 -22.12
CA PRO A 127 -16.39 8.50 -22.00
C PRO A 127 -16.16 7.49 -20.87
N THR A 128 -17.20 7.23 -20.08
CA THR A 128 -17.18 6.22 -19.03
C THR A 128 -17.59 4.86 -19.59
N ASP A 129 -16.75 3.83 -19.44
CA ASP A 129 -17.08 2.47 -19.87
C ASP A 129 -17.82 1.70 -18.76
N TYR A 130 -19.16 1.73 -18.84
CA TYR A 130 -20.01 0.99 -17.90
C TYR A 130 -19.90 -0.54 -18.05
N GLY A 131 -19.56 -1.04 -19.24
CA GLY A 131 -19.38 -2.47 -19.48
C GLY A 131 -18.15 -3.00 -18.77
N GLU A 132 -17.04 -2.26 -18.85
CA GLU A 132 -15.83 -2.58 -18.11
C GLU A 132 -16.06 -2.55 -16.59
N MET A 133 -16.73 -1.51 -16.07
CA MET A 133 -17.06 -1.43 -14.64
C MET A 133 -17.91 -2.62 -14.19
N ALA A 134 -18.95 -2.99 -14.94
CA ALA A 134 -19.78 -4.14 -14.63
C ALA A 134 -18.97 -5.45 -14.64
N ARG A 135 -18.08 -5.62 -15.62
CA ARG A 135 -17.18 -6.79 -15.70
C ARG A 135 -16.27 -6.88 -14.48
N ILE A 136 -15.64 -5.78 -14.06
CA ILE A 136 -14.76 -5.76 -12.88
C ILE A 136 -15.53 -6.21 -11.61
N LEU A 137 -16.76 -5.73 -11.43
CA LEU A 137 -17.59 -6.10 -10.28
C LEU A 137 -18.01 -7.58 -10.30
N LEU A 138 -18.30 -8.12 -11.48
CA LEU A 138 -18.64 -9.53 -11.65
C LEU A 138 -17.42 -10.42 -11.42
N ASP A 139 -16.29 -10.10 -12.05
CA ASP A 139 -15.03 -10.83 -11.92
C ASP A 139 -14.58 -10.93 -10.45
N GLU A 140 -14.71 -9.83 -9.69
CA GLU A 140 -14.37 -9.81 -8.26
C GLU A 140 -15.32 -10.70 -7.45
N ARG A 141 -16.63 -10.66 -7.75
CA ARG A 141 -17.64 -11.48 -7.08
C ARG A 141 -17.42 -12.98 -7.33
N GLU A 142 -17.14 -13.38 -8.57
CA GLU A 142 -16.89 -14.78 -8.95
C GLU A 142 -15.67 -15.36 -8.24
N ARG A 143 -14.69 -14.50 -7.91
CA ARG A 143 -13.48 -14.89 -7.16
C ARG A 143 -13.68 -14.88 -5.64
N GLY A 144 -14.90 -14.58 -5.16
CA GLY A 144 -15.22 -14.50 -3.74
C GLY A 144 -14.78 -13.19 -3.06
N GLY A 145 -14.45 -12.17 -3.85
CA GLY A 145 -14.08 -10.85 -3.36
C GLY A 145 -15.26 -9.97 -2.95
N HIS A 146 -14.95 -8.78 -2.43
CA HIS A 146 -15.93 -7.81 -1.95
C HIS A 146 -15.63 -6.42 -2.50
N PHE A 147 -16.68 -5.67 -2.83
CA PHE A 147 -16.59 -4.26 -3.18
C PHE A 147 -17.25 -3.42 -2.09
N ILE A 148 -16.68 -2.26 -1.81
CA ILE A 148 -17.17 -1.31 -0.81
C ILE A 148 -17.54 -0.02 -1.52
N TRP A 149 -18.75 0.46 -1.29
CA TRP A 149 -19.21 1.75 -1.77
C TRP A 149 -18.93 2.83 -0.73
N VAL A 150 -18.10 3.81 -1.08
CA VAL A 150 -17.90 5.02 -0.27
C VAL A 150 -18.72 6.14 -0.89
N VAL A 151 -19.92 6.36 -0.38
CA VAL A 151 -20.90 7.27 -0.97
C VAL A 151 -21.20 8.45 -0.04
N GLY A 152 -21.19 9.66 -0.60
CA GLY A 152 -21.62 10.88 0.08
C GLY A 152 -23.10 11.22 -0.18
N PRO A 153 -23.65 12.26 0.48
CA PRO A 153 -25.05 12.66 0.33
C PRO A 153 -25.42 13.11 -1.09
N ALA A 154 -24.43 13.40 -1.94
CA ALA A 154 -24.64 13.76 -3.34
C ALA A 154 -25.48 12.72 -4.12
N VAL A 155 -25.37 11.42 -3.80
CA VAL A 155 -26.19 10.35 -4.41
C VAL A 155 -27.68 10.57 -4.17
N LEU A 156 -28.06 11.03 -2.97
CA LEU A 156 -29.46 11.31 -2.65
C LEU A 156 -29.93 12.57 -3.38
N HIS A 157 -29.12 13.63 -3.37
CA HIS A 157 -29.46 14.90 -4.02
C HIS A 157 -29.59 14.76 -5.55
N SER A 158 -28.84 13.82 -6.15
CA SER A 158 -28.94 13.49 -7.58
C SER A 158 -30.03 12.46 -7.91
N ARG A 159 -30.87 12.08 -6.94
CA ARG A 159 -31.94 11.07 -7.09
C ARG A 159 -31.45 9.66 -7.42
N GLY A 160 -30.24 9.31 -7.02
CA GLY A 160 -29.62 7.99 -7.25
C GLY A 160 -29.95 6.92 -6.21
N ARG A 161 -30.85 7.19 -5.24
CA ARG A 161 -31.16 6.28 -4.12
C ARG A 161 -31.58 4.88 -4.57
N ASP A 162 -32.46 4.80 -5.55
CA ASP A 162 -33.10 3.54 -5.94
C ASP A 162 -32.24 2.72 -6.92
N THR A 163 -31.09 3.27 -7.31
CA THR A 163 -30.16 2.68 -8.29
C THR A 163 -28.87 2.13 -7.64
N LEU A 164 -28.58 2.52 -6.39
CA LEU A 164 -27.39 2.11 -5.64
C LEU A 164 -27.63 0.77 -4.92
#